data_AF-B0SYQ0-F1
#
_entry.id   AF-B0SYQ0-F1
#
_cell.length_a   1.000
_cell.length_b   1.000
_cell.length_c   1.000
_cell.angle_alpha   90.00
_cell.angle_beta   90.00
_cell.angle_gamma   90.00
#
_symmetry.space_group_name_H-M   'P 1'
#
loop_
_entity.id
_entity.type
_entity.pdbx_description
1 polymer ?
#
loop_
_entity_poly.entity_id
_entity_poly.type
_entity_poly.pdbx_seq_one_letter_code
_entity_poly.pdbx_strand_id
1 'polypeptide(L)'
;MTASVELWTAALCKPDPGYGGWAHVRRNADGTLAGAAGGERRVSGARMVLTGVIEALAALADLPANTAVTLHFADPNLAAELTAGDGAYATTEPEAWAAARKLLAARPVLTLSPLPDAAPAAGFLKAWADFGLDTAKTRGAFKAAIPKPNLLKFPG
;
A
#
# COMPACT_ATOMS: atom_id res chain seq x y z
N MET A 1 -6.91 20.26 -17.10
CA MET A 1 -6.02 19.20 -16.57
C MET A 1 -6.82 18.46 -15.51
N THR A 2 -7.11 17.17 -15.71
CA THR A 2 -7.74 16.34 -14.67
C THR A 2 -6.75 16.21 -13.50
N ALA A 3 -7.21 16.54 -12.29
CA ALA A 3 -6.45 16.34 -11.07
C ALA A 3 -6.05 14.85 -10.96
N SER A 4 -4.75 14.56 -10.95
CA SER A 4 -4.21 13.20 -10.81
C SER A 4 -3.64 13.03 -9.42
N VAL A 5 -3.93 11.89 -8.81
CA VAL A 5 -3.38 11.47 -7.53
C VAL A 5 -2.41 10.33 -7.77
N GLU A 6 -1.25 10.41 -7.13
CA GLU A 6 -0.27 9.33 -7.13
C GLU A 6 -0.30 8.64 -5.76
N LEU A 7 -0.37 7.31 -5.76
CA LEU A 7 -0.49 6.50 -4.56
C LEU A 7 0.57 5.41 -4.61
N TRP A 8 1.49 5.36 -3.66
CA TRP A 8 2.53 4.35 -3.58
C TRP A 8 2.33 3.45 -2.37
N THR A 9 2.62 2.16 -2.53
CA THR A 9 2.50 1.15 -1.47
C THR A 9 3.72 0.23 -1.44
N ALA A 10 4.10 -0.18 -0.23
CA ALA A 10 5.00 -1.32 -0.02
C ALA A 10 4.62 -2.07 1.25
N ALA A 11 5.02 -3.33 1.31
CA ALA A 11 4.83 -4.21 2.45
C ALA A 11 6.07 -5.08 2.66
N LEU A 12 6.28 -5.50 3.90
CA LEU A 12 7.32 -6.43 4.31
C LEU A 12 6.73 -7.44 5.29
N CYS A 13 7.18 -8.69 5.23
CA CYS A 13 6.76 -9.71 6.17
C CYS A 13 7.90 -10.69 6.48
N LYS A 14 8.13 -10.97 7.76
CA LYS A 14 9.03 -12.01 8.26
C LYS A 14 8.19 -13.25 8.62
N PRO A 15 8.32 -14.39 7.91
CA PRO A 15 7.33 -15.48 7.91
C PRO A 15 7.24 -16.29 9.21
N ASP A 16 8.25 -16.26 10.07
CA ASP A 16 8.23 -16.94 11.38
C ASP A 16 8.60 -15.96 12.50
N PRO A 17 7.69 -15.64 13.43
CA PRO A 17 6.31 -16.11 13.61
C PRO A 17 5.24 -15.30 12.83
N GLY A 18 5.62 -14.61 11.75
CA GLY A 18 4.70 -13.79 10.94
C GLY A 18 4.59 -12.35 11.43
N TYR A 19 5.64 -11.55 11.29
CA TYR A 19 5.58 -10.10 11.56
C TYR A 19 5.51 -9.36 10.26
N GLY A 20 4.45 -8.58 10.05
CA GLY A 20 4.27 -7.81 8.83
C GLY A 20 4.19 -6.31 9.12
N GLY A 21 4.65 -5.51 8.17
CA GLY A 21 4.40 -4.08 8.13
C GLY A 21 4.13 -3.59 6.72
N TRP A 22 3.37 -2.51 6.63
CA TRP A 22 2.96 -1.88 5.38
C TRP A 22 3.13 -0.37 5.49
N ALA A 23 3.28 0.27 4.34
CA ALA A 23 3.25 1.73 4.24
C ALA A 23 2.62 2.16 2.92
N HIS A 24 1.99 3.33 2.96
CA HIS A 24 1.58 4.04 1.75
C HIS A 24 1.91 5.53 1.83
N VAL A 25 2.07 6.14 0.67
CA VAL A 25 2.13 7.59 0.49
C VAL A 25 1.17 7.98 -0.62
N ARG A 26 0.41 9.05 -0.42
CA ARG A 26 -0.48 9.68 -1.39
C ARG A 26 0.05 11.07 -1.68
N ARG A 27 0.20 11.42 -2.96
CA ARG A 27 0.37 12.79 -3.43
C ARG A 27 -0.91 13.25 -4.11
N ASN A 28 -1.52 14.29 -3.58
CA ASN A 28 -2.68 14.94 -4.18
C ASN A 28 -2.27 15.79 -5.39
N ALA A 29 -3.25 16.18 -6.21
CA ALA A 29 -3.02 17.01 -7.39
C ALA A 29 -2.44 18.40 -7.08
N ASP A 30 -2.63 18.90 -5.86
CA ASP A 30 -2.03 20.15 -5.36
C ASP A 30 -0.59 19.97 -4.81
N GLY A 31 -0.04 18.75 -4.90
CA GLY A 31 1.28 18.38 -4.39
C GLY A 31 1.31 18.02 -2.91
N THR A 32 0.20 18.12 -2.18
CA THR A 32 0.17 17.77 -0.76
C THR A 32 0.39 16.27 -0.55
N LEU A 33 1.22 15.94 0.44
CA LEU A 33 1.57 14.57 0.79
C LEU A 33 0.85 14.13 2.07
N ALA A 34 0.27 12.94 2.01
CA ALA A 34 -0.25 12.21 3.16
C ALA A 34 0.28 10.77 3.11
N GLY A 35 0.40 10.12 4.26
CA GLY A 35 0.86 8.73 4.29
C GLY A 35 0.59 8.09 5.63
N ALA A 36 0.55 6.76 5.64
CA ALA A 36 0.39 5.98 6.84
C ALA A 36 1.27 4.74 6.76
N ALA A 37 1.60 4.20 7.92
CA ALA A 37 2.27 2.94 8.07
C ALA A 37 1.63 2.17 9.22
N GLY A 38 1.70 0.85 9.14
CA GLY A 38 1.16 -0.02 10.16
C GLY A 38 1.85 -1.38 10.16
N GLY A 39 1.47 -2.21 11.10
CA GLY A 39 1.98 -3.57 11.17
C GLY A 39 1.11 -4.47 12.02
N GLU A 40 1.26 -5.77 11.80
CA GLU A 40 0.47 -6.83 12.41
C GLU A 40 1.36 -8.04 12.76
N ARG A 41 0.90 -8.87 13.71
CA ARG A 41 1.55 -10.13 14.10
C ARG A 41 0.74 -11.31 13.59
N ARG A 42 1.41 -12.45 13.43
CA ARG A 42 0.85 -13.72 12.93
C ARG A 42 0.15 -13.54 11.58
N VAL A 43 0.80 -12.79 10.70
CA VAL A 43 0.29 -12.40 9.39
C VAL A 43 1.16 -13.00 8.28
N SER A 44 0.54 -13.35 7.15
CA SER A 44 1.24 -13.82 5.96
C SER A 44 1.79 -12.65 5.14
N GLY A 45 2.78 -12.92 4.28
CA GLY A 45 3.28 -11.91 3.35
C GLY A 45 2.20 -11.40 2.40
N ALA A 46 1.40 -12.32 1.85
CA ALA A 46 0.30 -11.99 0.97
C ALA A 46 -0.74 -11.09 1.66
N ARG A 47 -1.11 -11.42 2.91
CA ARG A 47 -2.02 -10.59 3.70
C ARG A 47 -1.46 -9.19 3.92
N MET A 48 -0.17 -9.08 4.23
CA MET A 48 0.47 -7.78 4.50
C MET A 48 0.51 -6.88 3.26
N VAL A 49 0.79 -7.45 2.08
CA VAL A 49 0.71 -6.73 0.80
C VAL A 49 -0.72 -6.24 0.55
N LEU A 50 -1.73 -7.11 0.70
CA LEU A 50 -3.12 -6.73 0.50
C LEU A 50 -3.60 -5.69 1.52
N THR A 51 -3.21 -5.78 2.79
CA THR A 51 -3.49 -4.76 3.80
C THR A 51 -2.93 -3.40 3.36
N GLY A 52 -1.67 -3.34 2.90
CA GLY A 52 -1.08 -2.10 2.40
C GLY A 52 -1.86 -1.47 1.25
N VAL A 53 -2.33 -2.28 0.29
CA VAL A 53 -3.17 -1.81 -0.83
C VAL A 53 -4.54 -1.33 -0.36
N ILE A 54 -5.20 -2.09 0.51
CA ILE A 54 -6.51 -1.74 1.07
C ILE A 54 -6.43 -0.40 1.81
N GLU A 55 -5.42 -0.22 2.65
CA GLU A 55 -5.23 0.99 3.44
C GLU A 55 -4.93 2.20 2.54
N ALA A 56 -4.12 2.01 1.50
CA ALA A 56 -3.83 3.05 0.52
C ALA A 56 -5.08 3.48 -0.25
N LEU A 57 -5.92 2.54 -0.69
CA LEU A 57 -7.18 2.84 -1.39
C LEU A 57 -8.24 3.44 -0.46
N ALA A 58 -8.30 2.99 0.80
CA ALA A 58 -9.18 3.56 1.82
C ALA A 58 -8.80 5.02 2.12
N ALA A 59 -7.52 5.37 2.05
CA ALA A 59 -7.03 6.74 2.18
C ALA A 59 -7.46 7.67 1.03
N LEU A 60 -8.19 7.19 0.02
CA LEU A 60 -8.79 8.02 -1.03
C LEU A 60 -10.27 8.35 -0.77
N ALA A 61 -10.87 7.89 0.32
CA ALA A 61 -12.32 8.01 0.57
C ALA A 61 -12.83 9.46 0.62
N ASP A 62 -11.96 10.43 0.89
CA ASP A 62 -12.21 11.87 0.84
C ASP A 62 -12.30 12.45 -0.58
N LEU A 63 -11.92 11.67 -1.60
CA LEU A 63 -11.88 12.09 -3.01
C LEU A 63 -13.01 11.48 -3.85
N PRO A 64 -13.55 12.22 -4.83
CA PRO A 64 -14.51 11.68 -5.79
C PRO A 64 -14.04 10.39 -6.45
N ALA A 65 -14.96 9.46 -6.72
CA ALA A 65 -14.64 8.16 -7.35
C ALA A 65 -13.92 8.32 -8.70
N ASN A 66 -14.27 9.35 -9.47
CA ASN A 66 -13.73 9.62 -10.81
C ASN A 66 -12.40 10.39 -10.81
N THR A 67 -11.81 10.68 -9.64
CA THR A 67 -10.46 11.24 -9.57
C THR A 67 -9.48 10.25 -10.20
N ALA A 68 -8.63 10.72 -11.11
CA ALA A 68 -7.61 9.87 -11.72
C ALA A 68 -6.56 9.49 -10.67
N VAL A 69 -6.26 8.19 -10.55
CA VAL A 69 -5.29 7.66 -9.58
C VAL A 69 -4.29 6.77 -10.30
N THR A 70 -3.00 6.95 -10.02
CA THR A 70 -1.97 5.96 -10.32
C THR A 70 -1.57 5.24 -9.04
N LEU A 71 -1.83 3.93 -8.96
CA LEU A 71 -1.40 3.08 -7.85
C LEU A 71 -0.08 2.38 -8.21
N HIS A 72 0.97 2.76 -7.49
CA HIS A 72 2.29 2.17 -7.52
C HIS A 72 2.43 1.10 -6.42
N PHE A 73 2.74 -0.14 -6.79
CA PHE A 73 2.93 -1.24 -5.84
C PHE A 73 4.30 -1.88 -6.00
N ALA A 74 4.99 -2.11 -4.89
CA ALA A 74 6.32 -2.72 -4.89
C ALA A 74 6.31 -4.24 -5.11
N ASP A 75 5.18 -4.92 -4.93
CA ASP A 75 5.10 -6.37 -5.06
C ASP A 75 4.86 -6.80 -6.52
N PRO A 76 5.80 -7.50 -7.17
CA PRO A 76 5.68 -7.87 -8.58
C PRO A 76 4.65 -8.99 -8.82
N ASN A 77 4.37 -9.85 -7.84
CA ASN A 77 3.38 -10.92 -7.99
C ASN A 77 1.96 -10.34 -7.98
N LEU A 78 1.71 -9.37 -7.11
CA LEU A 78 0.46 -8.64 -7.07
C LEU A 78 0.16 -7.95 -8.41
N ALA A 79 1.20 -7.36 -9.04
CA ALA A 79 1.10 -6.73 -10.36
C ALA A 79 0.48 -7.65 -11.41
N ALA A 80 1.01 -8.88 -11.48
CA ALA A 80 0.60 -9.88 -12.43
C ALA A 80 -0.85 -10.33 -12.18
N GLU A 81 -1.20 -10.60 -10.92
CA GLU A 81 -2.54 -11.07 -10.57
C GLU A 81 -3.61 -9.98 -10.74
N LEU A 82 -3.31 -8.72 -10.41
CA LEU A 82 -4.27 -7.63 -10.62
C LEU A 82 -4.58 -7.38 -12.11
N THR A 83 -3.65 -7.72 -13.01
CA THR A 83 -3.80 -7.50 -14.46
C THR A 83 -4.29 -8.74 -15.21
N ALA A 84 -3.88 -9.94 -14.81
CA ALA A 84 -4.21 -11.19 -15.50
C ALA A 84 -5.46 -11.90 -14.94
N GLY A 85 -5.77 -11.76 -13.64
CA GLY A 85 -6.87 -12.45 -12.96
C GLY A 85 -6.46 -13.07 -11.62
N ASP A 86 -7.43 -13.73 -10.97
CA ASP A 86 -7.22 -14.35 -9.65
C ASP A 86 -6.06 -15.37 -9.66
N GLY A 87 -5.13 -15.24 -8.71
CA GLY A 87 -3.97 -16.12 -8.54
C GLY A 87 -3.72 -16.50 -7.08
N ALA A 88 -2.45 -16.54 -6.68
CA ALA A 88 -2.05 -17.00 -5.35
C ALA A 88 -2.60 -16.11 -4.23
N TYR A 89 -2.77 -14.81 -4.45
CA TYR A 89 -3.40 -13.92 -3.47
C TYR A 89 -4.87 -14.29 -3.25
N ALA A 90 -5.59 -14.59 -4.33
CA ALA A 90 -7.01 -14.97 -4.27
C ALA A 90 -7.23 -16.29 -3.53
N THR A 91 -6.31 -17.25 -3.66
CA THR A 91 -6.42 -18.55 -2.97
C THR A 91 -5.92 -18.51 -1.54
N THR A 92 -4.86 -17.75 -1.26
CA THR A 92 -4.22 -17.72 0.07
C THR A 92 -4.96 -16.80 1.03
N GLU A 93 -5.47 -15.67 0.53
CA GLU A 93 -6.09 -14.61 1.31
C GLU A 93 -7.41 -14.14 0.66
N PRO A 94 -8.40 -15.02 0.45
CA PRO A 94 -9.57 -14.75 -0.39
C PRO A 94 -10.38 -13.53 0.08
N GLU A 95 -10.52 -13.34 1.39
CA GLU A 95 -11.26 -12.21 1.95
C GLU A 95 -10.54 -10.87 1.70
N ALA A 96 -9.23 -10.80 1.94
CA ALA A 96 -8.46 -9.59 1.67
C ALA A 96 -8.36 -9.31 0.17
N TRP A 97 -8.24 -10.35 -0.66
CA TRP A 97 -8.26 -10.22 -2.10
C TRP A 97 -9.58 -9.60 -2.59
N ALA A 98 -10.71 -10.13 -2.13
CA ALA A 98 -12.02 -9.59 -2.46
C ALA A 98 -12.19 -8.13 -1.98
N ALA A 99 -11.69 -7.79 -0.80
CA ALA A 99 -11.71 -6.41 -0.29
C ALA A 99 -10.87 -5.45 -1.15
N ALA A 100 -9.64 -5.85 -1.52
CA ALA A 100 -8.78 -5.05 -2.39
C ALA A 100 -9.44 -4.85 -3.77
N ARG A 101 -9.95 -5.92 -4.38
CA ARG A 101 -10.66 -5.88 -5.68
C ARG A 101 -11.88 -4.96 -5.64
N LYS A 102 -12.66 -4.99 -4.55
CA LYS A 102 -13.81 -4.08 -4.37
C LYS A 102 -13.39 -2.61 -4.35
N LEU A 103 -12.30 -2.29 -3.65
CA LEU A 103 -11.79 -0.91 -3.57
C LEU A 103 -11.20 -0.43 -4.90
N LEU A 104 -10.52 -1.32 -5.64
CA LEU A 104 -10.05 -1.03 -7.00
C LEU A 104 -11.24 -0.75 -7.94
N ALA A 105 -12.28 -1.58 -7.89
CA ALA A 105 -13.49 -1.40 -8.72
C ALA A 105 -14.27 -0.12 -8.39
N ALA A 106 -14.14 0.42 -7.18
CA ALA A 106 -14.72 1.70 -6.80
C ALA A 106 -14.01 2.92 -7.42
N ARG A 107 -12.88 2.71 -8.12
CA ARG A 107 -12.09 3.75 -8.81
C ARG A 107 -12.08 3.48 -10.33
N PRO A 108 -13.06 4.01 -11.08
CA PRO A 108 -13.15 3.78 -12.52
C PRO A 108 -11.98 4.38 -13.33
N VAL A 109 -11.24 5.35 -12.76
CA VAL A 109 -10.08 5.99 -13.40
C VAL A 109 -8.82 5.65 -12.59
N LEU A 110 -8.45 4.36 -12.60
CA LEU A 110 -7.29 3.84 -11.89
C LEU A 110 -6.28 3.22 -12.86
N THR A 111 -5.04 3.66 -12.76
CA THR A 111 -3.89 3.07 -13.44
C THR A 111 -3.07 2.28 -12.44
N LEU A 112 -2.75 1.03 -12.79
CA LEU A 112 -1.86 0.17 -12.00
C LEU A 112 -0.44 0.26 -12.55
N SER A 113 0.53 0.55 -11.70
CA SER A 113 1.94 0.72 -12.09
C SER A 113 2.86 -0.06 -11.15
N PRO A 114 3.72 -0.95 -11.65
CA PRO A 114 4.77 -1.54 -10.82
C PRO A 114 5.71 -0.46 -10.28
N LEU A 115 6.09 -0.54 -9.01
CA LEU A 115 7.11 0.28 -8.39
C LEU A 115 8.43 -0.50 -8.37
N PRO A 116 9.45 -0.12 -9.17
CA PRO A 116 10.72 -0.82 -9.17
C PRO A 116 11.42 -0.73 -7.82
N ASP A 117 12.05 -1.81 -7.39
CA ASP A 117 12.78 -1.86 -6.11
C ASP A 117 13.91 -0.84 -5.99
N ALA A 118 14.51 -0.46 -7.12
CA ALA A 118 15.56 0.57 -7.18
C ALA A 118 15.02 2.00 -7.10
N ALA A 119 13.70 2.20 -7.19
CA ALA A 119 13.10 3.53 -7.10
C ALA A 119 13.27 4.10 -5.67
N PRO A 120 13.70 5.35 -5.50
CA PRO A 120 13.84 5.96 -4.17
C PRO A 120 12.56 5.92 -3.33
N ALA A 121 11.38 6.01 -3.97
CA ALA A 121 10.08 5.90 -3.31
C ALA A 121 9.87 4.50 -2.68
N ALA A 122 10.36 3.44 -3.32
CA ALA A 122 10.31 2.09 -2.78
C ALA A 122 11.14 1.97 -1.50
N GLY A 123 12.34 2.57 -1.48
CA GLY A 123 13.20 2.62 -0.29
C GLY A 123 12.53 3.34 0.88
N PHE A 124 11.89 4.49 0.64
CA PHE A 124 11.15 5.21 1.67
C PHE A 124 10.00 4.37 2.24
N LEU A 125 9.18 3.76 1.38
CA LEU A 125 8.04 2.94 1.82
C LEU A 125 8.50 1.69 2.58
N LYS A 126 9.56 1.01 2.11
CA LYS A 126 10.14 -0.15 2.79
C LYS A 126 10.67 0.21 4.18
N ALA A 127 11.30 1.36 4.35
CA ALA A 127 11.74 1.82 5.68
C ALA A 127 10.56 2.02 6.65
N TRP A 128 9.43 2.57 6.17
CA TRP A 128 8.21 2.71 6.98
C TRP A 128 7.49 1.38 7.22
N ALA A 129 7.51 0.47 6.25
CA ALA A 129 6.99 -0.89 6.42
C ALA A 129 7.83 -1.67 7.43
N ASP A 130 9.15 -1.52 7.46
CA ASP A 130 10.04 -2.16 8.44
C ASP A 130 9.81 -1.59 9.84
N PHE A 131 9.64 -0.26 9.96
CA PHE A 131 9.20 0.38 11.21
C PHE A 131 7.84 -0.18 11.69
N GLY A 132 6.91 -0.39 10.76
CA GLY A 132 5.63 -1.08 10.97
C GLY A 132 5.83 -2.48 11.55
N LEU A 133 6.64 -3.28 10.90
CA LEU A 133 6.94 -4.63 11.32
C LEU A 133 7.55 -4.67 12.73
N ASP A 134 8.57 -3.86 12.99
CA ASP A 134 9.30 -3.85 14.27
C ASP A 134 8.45 -3.32 15.43
N THR A 135 7.61 -2.32 15.16
CA THR A 135 6.64 -1.84 16.15
C THR A 135 5.59 -2.90 16.44
N ALA A 136 5.10 -3.61 15.41
CA ALA A 136 4.13 -4.68 15.61
C ALA A 136 4.69 -5.86 16.42
N LYS A 137 5.97 -6.19 16.21
CA LYS A 137 6.69 -7.19 17.00
C LYS A 137 6.71 -6.86 18.49
N THR A 138 6.87 -5.58 18.85
CA THR A 138 7.06 -5.14 20.24
C THR A 138 5.76 -4.70 20.93
N ARG A 139 4.83 -4.08 20.20
CA ARG A 139 3.64 -3.41 20.74
C ARG A 139 2.31 -4.00 20.26
N GLY A 140 2.34 -4.97 19.34
CA GLY A 140 1.13 -5.52 18.71
C GLY A 140 0.64 -4.68 17.54
N ALA A 141 -0.53 -5.03 17.00
CA ALA A 141 -1.04 -4.40 15.78
C ALA A 141 -1.22 -2.88 15.95
N PHE A 142 -0.80 -2.11 14.95
CA PHE A 142 -0.97 -0.66 14.97
C PHE A 142 -1.03 -0.08 13.56
N LYS A 143 -1.54 1.16 13.50
CA LYS A 143 -1.56 2.02 12.32
C LYS A 143 -1.32 3.45 12.76
N ALA A 144 -0.47 4.18 12.07
CA ALA A 144 -0.17 5.58 12.35
C ALA A 144 0.06 6.37 11.07
N ALA A 145 -0.28 7.66 11.11
CA ALA A 145 0.09 8.59 10.04
C ALA A 145 1.61 8.80 10.04
N ILE A 146 2.21 8.87 8.85
CA ILE A 146 3.62 9.24 8.70
C ILE A 146 3.75 10.72 9.04
N PRO A 147 4.65 11.12 9.96
CA PRO A 147 4.80 12.53 10.35
C PRO A 147 5.16 13.42 9.15
N LYS A 148 4.55 14.61 9.09
CA LYS A 148 4.77 15.59 8.01
C LYS A 148 6.26 15.86 7.69
N PRO A 149 7.17 16.05 8.69
CA PRO A 149 8.59 16.25 8.40
C PRO A 149 9.26 15.09 7.65
N ASN A 150 8.73 13.88 7.79
CA ASN A 150 9.23 12.71 7.06
C ASN A 150 8.60 12.61 5.68
N LEU A 151 7.30 12.92 5.54
CA LEU A 151 6.64 13.00 4.22
C LEU A 151 7.31 14.03 3.31
N LEU A 152 7.79 15.16 3.84
CA LEU A 152 8.54 16.16 3.05
C LEU A 152 9.84 15.62 2.43
N LYS A 153 10.33 14.46 2.89
CA LYS A 153 11.51 13.78 2.34
C LYS A 153 11.15 12.72 1.31
N PHE A 154 9.86 12.51 1.02
CA PHE A 154 9.42 11.52 0.05
C PHE A 154 9.88 11.93 -1.37
N PRO A 155 10.59 11.05 -2.09
CA PRO A 155 11.24 11.39 -3.35
C PRO A 155 10.34 11.24 -4.60
N GLY A 156 9.11 10.74 -4.43
CA GLY A 156 8.12 10.56 -5.50
C GLY A 156 7.20 11.76 -5.63
#